data_AF-A0A838V3G7-F1
#
_entry.id   AF-A0A838V3G7-F1
#
_cell.length_a   1.000
_cell.length_b   1.000
_cell.length_c   1.000
_cell.angle_alpha   90.00
_cell.angle_beta   90.00
_cell.angle_gamma   90.00
#
_symmetry.space_group_name_H-M   'P 1'
#
loop_
_entity.id
_entity.type
_entity.pdbx_description
1 polymer ?
#
loop_
_entity_poly.entity_id
_entity_poly.type
_entity_poly.pdbx_seq_one_letter_code
_entity_poly.pdbx_strand_id
1 'polypeptide(L)'
;MSVEVPSQMRATTPSRRRSAVLTPAPSFERVRLSLADGAATTLCVARFPRSAFGIRVVALDPPSTLLRWCEGSGAEHALIGGFYMRPGGPPLGDVRVDGRALEVVPFDSPWGELRACVHADGGRVALLARNELGAEAAGDLL
;
A
#
# COMPACT_ATOMS: atom_id res chain seq x y z
N MET A 1 65.90 5.79 40.59
CA MET A 1 65.92 6.26 39.19
C MET A 1 65.14 5.22 38.40
N SER A 2 63.91 5.57 38.00
CA SER A 2 63.09 4.92 36.94
C SER A 2 62.53 3.50 37.21
N VAL A 3 61.34 3.08 36.77
CA VAL A 3 60.10 3.66 36.19
C VAL A 3 59.07 2.50 36.31
N GLU A 4 57.81 2.79 36.63
CA GLU A 4 56.67 1.85 36.57
C GLU A 4 56.32 1.43 35.13
N VAL A 5 55.78 0.22 34.93
CA VAL A 5 54.79 -0.05 33.88
C VAL A 5 53.73 -1.03 34.41
N PRO A 6 52.44 -0.63 34.54
CA PRO A 6 51.37 -1.54 34.94
C PRO A 6 50.82 -2.40 33.81
N SER A 7 50.30 -3.56 34.22
CA SER A 7 49.52 -4.54 33.47
C SER A 7 48.41 -3.91 32.62
N GLN A 8 48.38 -4.24 31.32
CA GLN A 8 47.29 -3.84 30.43
C GLN A 8 46.04 -4.70 30.67
N MET A 9 45.08 -4.12 31.37
CA MET A 9 43.70 -4.59 31.41
C MET A 9 43.06 -4.29 30.05
N ARG A 10 42.86 -5.34 29.24
CA ARG A 10 42.11 -5.24 27.98
C ARG A 10 40.69 -4.78 28.29
N ALA A 11 40.36 -3.56 27.91
CA ALA A 11 38.98 -3.10 27.86
C ALA A 11 38.20 -3.96 26.86
N THR A 12 37.39 -4.88 27.37
CA THR A 12 36.35 -5.53 26.57
C THR A 12 35.34 -4.48 26.15
N THR A 13 35.44 -4.02 24.90
CA THR A 13 34.41 -3.20 24.26
C THR A 13 33.10 -3.99 24.29
N PRO A 14 32.00 -3.44 24.84
CA PRO A 14 30.73 -4.13 24.79
C PRO A 14 30.29 -4.21 23.33
N SER A 15 30.26 -5.44 22.80
CA SER A 15 29.65 -5.76 21.51
C SER A 15 28.19 -5.35 21.57
N ARG A 16 27.88 -4.17 21.02
CA ARG A 16 26.54 -3.63 20.85
C ARG A 16 25.77 -4.59 19.96
N ARG A 17 25.06 -5.55 20.56
CA ARG A 17 24.05 -6.35 19.86
C ARG A 17 23.11 -5.36 19.19
N ARG A 18 23.19 -5.24 17.86
CA ARG A 18 22.17 -4.53 17.09
C ARG A 18 20.87 -5.28 17.40
N SER A 19 20.01 -4.65 18.19
CA SER A 19 18.65 -5.14 18.37
C SER A 19 18.07 -5.26 16.97
N ALA A 20 17.74 -6.48 16.54
CA ALA A 20 16.99 -6.66 15.31
C ALA A 20 15.70 -5.85 15.48
N VAL A 21 15.55 -4.79 14.70
CA VAL A 21 14.30 -4.04 14.68
C VAL A 21 13.30 -5.00 14.08
N LEU A 22 12.40 -5.53 14.93
CA LEU A 22 11.29 -6.34 14.46
C LEU A 22 10.43 -5.43 13.57
N THR A 23 10.35 -5.76 12.28
CA THR A 23 9.42 -5.11 11.38
C THR A 23 8.00 -5.30 11.94
N PRO A 24 7.24 -4.21 12.18
CA PRO A 24 5.86 -4.32 12.58
C PRO A 24 5.06 -5.22 11.64
N ALA A 25 4.42 -6.26 12.17
CA ALA A 25 3.55 -7.14 11.38
C ALA A 25 2.22 -6.45 11.06
N PRO A 26 1.57 -6.80 9.93
CA PRO A 26 0.21 -6.36 9.67
C PRO A 26 -0.78 -7.08 10.60
N SER A 27 -1.94 -6.48 10.84
CA SER A 27 -3.02 -7.11 11.62
C SER A 27 -4.29 -7.26 10.81
N PHE A 28 -5.01 -8.35 11.09
CA PHE A 28 -6.23 -8.73 10.39
C PHE A 28 -7.35 -8.98 11.38
N GLU A 29 -8.52 -8.44 11.10
CA GLU A 29 -9.70 -8.55 11.94
C GLU A 29 -10.91 -8.90 11.07
N ARG A 30 -11.77 -9.78 11.56
CA ARG A 30 -13.03 -10.12 10.91
C ARG A 30 -14.17 -9.96 11.89
N VAL A 31 -15.13 -9.11 11.56
CA VAL A 31 -16.25 -8.75 12.41
C VAL A 31 -17.55 -9.12 11.70
N ARG A 32 -18.46 -9.80 12.41
CA ARG A 32 -19.84 -9.97 11.95
C ARG A 32 -20.68 -8.80 12.46
N LEU A 33 -21.33 -8.09 11.56
CA LEU A 33 -22.12 -6.90 11.87
C LEU A 33 -23.59 -7.18 11.58
N SER A 34 -24.46 -6.75 12.50
CA SER A 34 -25.90 -6.61 12.24
C SER A 34 -26.18 -5.18 11.79
N LEU A 35 -26.97 -5.03 10.75
CA LEU A 35 -27.38 -3.76 10.18
C LEU A 35 -28.73 -3.33 10.77
N ALA A 36 -29.07 -2.05 10.62
CA ALA A 36 -30.27 -1.46 11.20
C ALA A 36 -31.58 -2.07 10.65
N ASP A 37 -31.54 -2.67 9.47
CA ASP A 37 -32.65 -3.37 8.81
C ASP A 37 -32.75 -4.86 9.21
N GLY A 38 -31.92 -5.32 10.15
CA GLY A 38 -31.86 -6.71 10.58
C GLY A 38 -31.04 -7.61 9.66
N ALA A 39 -30.49 -7.10 8.54
CA ALA A 39 -29.54 -7.84 7.73
C ALA A 39 -28.20 -8.00 8.46
N ALA A 40 -27.36 -8.92 7.98
CA ALA A 40 -26.05 -9.14 8.57
C ALA A 40 -24.95 -9.23 7.50
N THR A 41 -23.83 -8.57 7.77
CA THR A 41 -22.67 -8.50 6.87
C THR A 41 -21.38 -8.88 7.61
N THR A 42 -20.32 -9.14 6.85
CA THR A 42 -18.99 -9.43 7.38
C THR A 42 -18.03 -8.32 6.97
N LEU A 43 -17.41 -7.66 7.94
CA LEU A 43 -16.34 -6.70 7.73
C LEU A 43 -14.99 -7.41 7.92
N CYS A 44 -14.13 -7.33 6.90
CA CYS A 44 -12.74 -7.76 6.98
C CYS A 44 -11.84 -6.52 6.97
N VAL A 45 -11.04 -6.33 8.02
CA VAL A 45 -10.13 -5.19 8.18
C VAL A 45 -8.69 -5.69 8.17
N ALA A 46 -7.85 -5.07 7.35
CA ALA A 46 -6.40 -5.25 7.36
C ALA A 46 -5.73 -3.92 7.73
N ARG A 47 -4.77 -3.94 8.66
CA ARG A 47 -4.04 -2.75 9.11
C ARG A 47 -2.55 -2.94 8.85
N PHE A 48 -1.97 -2.01 8.09
CA PHE A 48 -0.56 -2.03 7.68
C PHE A 48 0.18 -0.82 8.26
N PRO A 49 1.16 -1.02 9.17
CA PRO A 49 1.97 0.08 9.69
C PRO A 49 2.76 0.78 8.56
N ARG A 50 2.53 2.09 8.37
CA ARG A 50 3.18 2.88 7.30
C ARG A 50 4.71 2.93 7.40
N SER A 51 5.29 2.64 8.57
CA SER A 51 6.74 2.53 8.77
C SER A 51 7.35 1.26 8.17
N ALA A 52 6.54 0.25 7.88
CA ALA A 52 6.96 -1.05 7.37
C ALA A 52 6.39 -1.37 5.98
N PHE A 53 5.27 -0.75 5.60
CA PHE A 53 4.54 -1.06 4.38
C PHE A 53 4.37 0.15 3.46
N GLY A 54 4.75 -0.03 2.20
CA GLY A 54 4.35 0.82 1.09
C GLY A 54 3.03 0.34 0.48
N ILE A 55 2.31 1.24 -0.18
CA ILE A 55 1.20 0.88 -1.07
C ILE A 55 1.65 1.16 -2.50
N ARG A 56 1.21 0.33 -3.44
CA ARG A 56 1.38 0.57 -4.87
C ARG A 56 0.13 0.17 -5.64
N VAL A 57 -0.09 0.78 -6.80
CA VAL A 57 -1.12 0.37 -7.76
C VAL A 57 -0.50 -0.55 -8.80
N VAL A 58 -1.18 -1.65 -9.10
CA VAL A 58 -0.74 -2.60 -10.14
C VAL A 58 -1.90 -2.83 -11.10
N ALA A 59 -1.65 -2.59 -12.39
CA ALA A 59 -2.53 -3.03 -13.45
C ALA A 59 -2.21 -4.48 -13.84
N LEU A 60 -3.23 -5.33 -13.91
CA LEU A 60 -3.08 -6.74 -14.27
C LEU A 60 -3.21 -6.88 -15.78
N ASP A 61 -2.12 -7.24 -16.44
CA ASP A 61 -2.06 -7.54 -17.87
C ASP A 61 -1.38 -8.90 -18.11
N PRO A 62 -2.09 -9.91 -18.65
CA PRO A 62 -3.51 -9.88 -19.01
C PRO A 62 -4.43 -9.81 -17.78
N PRO A 63 -5.71 -9.40 -17.94
CA PRO A 63 -6.70 -9.44 -16.88
C PRO A 63 -6.77 -10.83 -16.22
N SER A 64 -6.74 -10.86 -14.89
CA SER A 64 -6.73 -12.09 -14.10
C SER A 64 -7.49 -11.90 -12.79
N THR A 65 -7.82 -12.99 -12.10
CA THR A 65 -8.26 -12.92 -10.71
C THR A 65 -7.10 -12.46 -9.82
N LEU A 66 -7.44 -11.75 -8.74
CA LEU A 66 -6.47 -11.31 -7.73
C LEU A 66 -5.70 -12.51 -7.16
N LEU A 67 -6.40 -13.61 -6.88
CA LEU A 67 -5.80 -14.84 -6.34
C LEU A 67 -4.70 -15.38 -7.26
N ARG A 68 -5.01 -15.57 -8.55
CA ARG A 68 -4.04 -16.08 -9.53
C ARG A 68 -2.84 -15.13 -9.70
N TRP A 69 -3.08 -13.82 -9.63
CA TRP A 69 -1.99 -12.84 -9.70
C TRP A 69 -1.10 -12.89 -8.45
N CYS A 70 -1.67 -13.01 -7.24
CA CYS A 70 -0.89 -13.18 -6.02
C CYS A 70 -0.05 -14.45 -6.04
N GLU A 71 -0.62 -15.58 -6.47
CA GLU A 71 0.11 -16.85 -6.63
C GLU A 71 1.29 -16.73 -7.61
N GLY A 72 1.09 -16.05 -8.74
CA GLY A 72 2.13 -15.88 -9.75
C GLY A 72 3.20 -14.84 -9.40
N SER A 73 2.86 -13.80 -8.63
CA SER A 73 3.77 -12.70 -8.28
C SER A 73 4.46 -12.88 -6.93
N GLY A 74 3.96 -13.79 -6.08
CA GLY A 74 4.40 -13.91 -4.69
C GLY A 74 3.95 -12.74 -3.81
N ALA A 75 2.99 -11.92 -4.26
CA ALA A 75 2.47 -10.82 -3.47
C ALA A 75 1.70 -11.36 -2.26
N GLU A 76 2.21 -11.08 -1.06
CA GLU A 76 1.62 -11.54 0.21
C GLU A 76 0.27 -10.87 0.51
N HIS A 77 0.13 -9.59 0.14
CA HIS A 77 -1.04 -8.78 0.44
C HIS A 77 -1.45 -7.96 -0.79
N ALA A 78 -2.71 -8.08 -1.17
CA ALA A 78 -3.31 -7.29 -2.23
C ALA A 78 -4.82 -7.19 -2.04
N LEU A 79 -5.42 -6.16 -2.63
CA LEU A 79 -6.86 -5.95 -2.69
C LEU A 79 -7.24 -5.47 -4.09
N ILE A 80 -8.46 -5.78 -4.53
CA ILE A 80 -8.98 -5.19 -5.77
C ILE A 80 -9.29 -3.73 -5.48
N GLY A 81 -8.70 -2.85 -6.28
CA GLY A 81 -8.88 -1.41 -6.15
C GLY A 81 -10.04 -0.88 -7.00
N GLY A 82 -9.71 -0.12 -8.04
CA GLY A 82 -10.67 0.67 -8.81
C GLY A 82 -11.62 -0.12 -9.70
N PHE A 83 -12.38 0.65 -10.47
CA PHE A 83 -13.42 0.16 -11.34
C PHE A 83 -12.85 -0.22 -12.72
N TYR A 84 -13.54 -1.10 -13.44
CA TYR A 84 -13.17 -1.49 -14.80
C TYR A 84 -14.40 -1.96 -15.57
N MET A 85 -14.32 -1.90 -16.90
CA MET A 85 -15.38 -2.35 -17.79
C MET A 85 -15.42 -3.88 -17.86
N ARG A 86 -16.60 -4.47 -17.82
CA ARG A 86 -16.76 -5.93 -17.89
C ARG A 86 -17.21 -6.40 -19.27
N PRO A 87 -16.75 -7.59 -19.73
CA PRO A 87 -15.75 -8.46 -19.09
C PRO A 87 -14.30 -8.05 -19.44
N GLY A 88 -13.43 -7.85 -18.44
CA GLY A 88 -11.98 -7.69 -18.62
C GLY A 88 -11.53 -6.48 -19.45
N GLY A 89 -12.39 -5.48 -19.63
CA GLY A 89 -12.10 -4.26 -20.35
C GLY A 89 -11.21 -3.30 -19.56
N PRO A 90 -10.96 -2.09 -20.11
CA PRO A 90 -10.06 -1.12 -19.50
C PRO A 90 -10.55 -0.66 -18.11
N PRO A 91 -9.65 -0.12 -17.28
CA PRO A 91 -10.03 0.58 -16.06
C PRO A 91 -11.00 1.73 -16.34
N LEU A 92 -11.87 2.00 -15.37
CA LEU A 92 -12.83 3.11 -15.39
C LEU A 92 -12.33 4.21 -14.46
N GLY A 93 -12.12 5.39 -15.05
CA GLY A 93 -11.51 6.57 -14.44
C GLY A 93 -9.99 6.52 -14.37
N ASP A 94 -9.40 7.63 -13.92
CA ASP A 94 -7.96 7.85 -13.94
C ASP A 94 -7.19 6.79 -13.15
N VAL A 95 -6.23 6.14 -13.82
CA VAL A 95 -5.28 5.23 -13.20
C VAL A 95 -3.87 5.65 -13.60
N ARG A 96 -2.99 5.78 -12.60
CA ARG A 96 -1.55 5.97 -12.81
C ARG A 96 -0.75 4.92 -12.06
N VAL A 97 0.29 4.42 -12.71
CA VAL A 97 1.28 3.50 -12.13
C VAL A 97 2.66 4.12 -12.34
N ASP A 98 3.37 4.36 -11.25
CA ASP A 98 4.67 5.05 -11.23
C ASP A 98 4.65 6.38 -12.01
N GLY A 99 3.56 7.14 -11.87
CA GLY A 99 3.32 8.42 -12.55
C GLY A 99 2.86 8.31 -14.00
N ARG A 100 2.80 7.11 -14.58
CA ARG A 100 2.34 6.90 -15.96
C ARG A 100 0.84 6.69 -16.00
N ALA A 101 0.13 7.53 -16.74
CA ALA A 101 -1.28 7.34 -17.03
C ALA A 101 -1.51 6.10 -17.89
N LEU A 102 -2.52 5.31 -17.52
CA LEU A 102 -2.97 4.16 -18.31
C LEU A 102 -4.08 4.57 -19.28
N GLU A 103 -4.34 3.72 -20.28
CA GLU A 103 -5.54 3.83 -21.10
C GLU A 103 -6.77 3.46 -20.27
N VAL A 104 -7.75 4.36 -20.22
CA VAL A 104 -8.93 4.24 -19.36
C VAL A 104 -10.19 4.70 -20.07
N VAL A 105 -11.34 4.23 -19.59
CA VAL A 105 -12.64 4.84 -19.92
C VAL A 105 -12.91 5.91 -18.87
N PRO A 106 -13.20 7.18 -19.24
CA PRO A 106 -13.50 8.21 -18.25
C PRO A 106 -14.86 7.96 -17.58
N PHE A 107 -15.03 8.48 -16.37
CA PHE A 107 -16.37 8.60 -15.78
C PHE A 107 -17.16 9.72 -16.45
N ASP A 108 -18.48 9.60 -16.44
CA ASP A 108 -19.37 10.69 -16.85
C ASP A 108 -19.16 11.92 -15.96
N SER A 109 -19.29 13.10 -16.57
CA SER A 109 -19.25 14.37 -15.84
C SER A 109 -20.47 14.50 -14.91
N PRO A 110 -20.32 15.03 -13.69
CA PRO A 110 -19.08 15.58 -13.08
C PRO A 110 -18.29 14.56 -12.26
N TRP A 111 -18.68 13.28 -12.28
CA TRP A 111 -18.23 12.27 -11.32
C TRP A 111 -16.74 11.94 -11.44
N GLY A 112 -16.17 12.08 -12.63
CA GLY A 112 -14.72 11.90 -12.84
C GLY A 112 -13.86 12.85 -12.02
N GLU A 113 -14.32 14.09 -11.80
CA GLU A 113 -13.55 15.11 -11.06
C GLU A 113 -13.81 15.06 -9.54
N LEU A 114 -15.01 14.61 -9.15
CA LEU A 114 -15.46 14.63 -7.75
C LEU A 114 -15.19 13.33 -7.01
N ARG A 115 -14.84 12.25 -7.71
CA ARG A 115 -14.60 10.96 -7.09
C ARG A 115 -13.40 11.01 -6.14
N ALA A 116 -13.51 10.25 -5.05
CA ALA A 116 -12.38 9.99 -4.18
C ALA A 116 -11.34 9.12 -4.90
N CYS A 117 -10.09 9.45 -4.67
CA CYS A 117 -8.91 8.77 -5.19
C CYS A 117 -7.98 8.36 -4.05
N VAL A 118 -7.27 7.24 -4.25
CA VAL A 118 -6.09 6.88 -3.46
C VAL A 118 -4.87 7.34 -4.25
N HIS A 119 -4.07 8.22 -3.65
CA HIS A 119 -2.81 8.68 -4.24
C HIS A 119 -1.64 8.24 -3.36
N ALA A 120 -0.59 7.70 -3.98
CA ALA A 120 0.63 7.28 -3.29
C ALA A 120 1.89 7.75 -4.03
N ASP A 121 2.71 8.54 -3.34
CA ASP A 121 3.95 9.09 -3.90
C ASP A 121 5.00 9.28 -2.80
N GLY A 122 6.24 8.85 -3.05
CA GLY A 122 7.36 9.04 -2.13
C GLY A 122 7.10 8.58 -0.70
N GLY A 123 6.31 7.52 -0.49
CA GLY A 123 5.92 7.01 0.83
C GLY A 123 4.74 7.72 1.50
N ARG A 124 4.26 8.83 0.93
CA ARG A 124 2.99 9.49 1.32
C ARG A 124 1.81 8.77 0.69
N VAL A 125 0.69 8.75 1.42
CA VAL A 125 -0.59 8.20 0.93
C VAL A 125 -1.68 9.17 1.36
N ALA A 126 -2.56 9.50 0.43
CA ALA A 126 -3.67 10.41 0.66
C ALA A 126 -4.96 9.88 0.05
N LEU A 127 -6.09 10.27 0.67
CA LEU A 127 -7.43 10.16 0.10
C LEU A 127 -7.87 11.58 -0.24
N LEU A 128 -8.10 11.84 -1.52
CA LEU A 128 -8.38 13.18 -2.07
C LEU A 128 -9.45 13.07 -3.15
N ALA A 129 -10.20 14.13 -3.42
CA ALA A 129 -10.98 14.19 -4.64
C ALA A 129 -10.06 14.31 -5.86
N ARG A 130 -10.50 13.80 -7.02
CA ARG A 130 -9.67 13.80 -8.22
C ARG A 130 -9.23 15.20 -8.66
N ASN A 131 -10.10 16.20 -8.52
CA ASN A 131 -9.81 17.59 -8.86
C ASN A 131 -8.83 18.30 -7.91
N GLU A 132 -8.56 17.74 -6.73
CA GLU A 132 -7.51 18.22 -5.82
C GLU A 132 -6.13 17.74 -6.25
N LEU A 133 -6.08 16.70 -7.09
CA LEU A 133 -4.86 16.18 -7.69
C LEU A 133 -4.61 16.87 -9.02
N GLY A 134 -3.36 17.30 -9.26
CA GLY A 134 -2.97 17.82 -10.57
C GLY A 134 -3.23 16.81 -11.69
N ALA A 135 -3.39 17.29 -12.92
CA ALA A 135 -3.54 16.41 -14.10
C ALA A 135 -2.38 15.41 -14.21
N GLU A 136 -1.17 15.87 -13.84
CA GLU A 136 0.09 15.13 -13.86
C GLU A 136 0.54 14.64 -12.47
N ALA A 137 -0.36 14.02 -11.70
CA ALA A 137 -0.01 13.45 -10.40
C ALA A 137 1.15 12.43 -10.53
N ALA A 138 2.24 12.64 -9.78
CA ALA A 138 3.36 11.71 -9.70
C ALA A 138 2.95 10.43 -8.94
N GLY A 139 3.69 9.34 -9.12
CA GLY A 139 3.41 8.09 -8.39
C GLY A 139 2.10 7.41 -8.78
N ASP A 140 1.51 6.69 -7.85
CA ASP A 140 0.36 5.83 -8.10
C ASP A 140 -0.97 6.53 -7.80
N LEU A 141 -1.95 6.32 -8.67
CA LEU A 141 -3.29 6.89 -8.57
C LEU A 141 -4.36 5.86 -8.95
N LEU A 142 -5.45 5.80 -8.17
CA LEU A 142 -6.64 4.99 -8.44
C LEU A 142 -7.93 5.60 -7.92
#